data_AF-A0A6G3MMX1-F1
#
_entry.id   AF-A0A6G3MMX1-F1
#
_cell.length_a   1.000
_cell.length_b   1.000
_cell.length_c   1.000
_cell.angle_alpha   90.00
_cell.angle_beta   90.00
_cell.angle_gamma   90.00
#
_symmetry.space_group_name_H-M   'P 1'
#
loop_
_entity.id
_entity.type
_entity.pdbx_description
1 polymer ?
#
loop_
_entity_poly.entity_id
_entity_poly.type
_entity_poly.pdbx_seq_one_letter_code
_entity_poly.pdbx_strand_id
1 'polypeptide(L)'
;MPCINVDRDALFGLINKKFSDEEFDDLCFSFGIELDDISVIDGKPFYKIEIPANRCELLCIEGLAHFLSLYLQTSENPTFKIDGPAQQLFVKKEVLNIRPFCVCATLYDVKFTQKN
;
A
#
# COMPACT_ATOMS: atom_id res chain seq x y z
N MET A 1 -5.27 -5.40 14.84
CA MET A 1 -5.99 -5.18 13.55
C MET A 1 -5.10 -5.73 12.42
N PRO A 2 -5.39 -5.69 11.09
CA PRO A 2 -4.34 -6.06 10.14
C PRO A 2 -3.14 -5.13 10.32
N CYS A 3 -1.94 -5.70 10.44
CA CYS A 3 -0.71 -4.95 10.63
C CYS A 3 0.17 -5.05 9.39
N ILE A 4 0.87 -3.96 9.06
CA ILE A 4 1.92 -3.94 8.04
C ILE A 4 3.26 -3.58 8.68
N ASN A 5 4.33 -4.23 8.21
CA ASN A 5 5.69 -3.89 8.57
C ASN A 5 6.33 -3.16 7.41
N VAL A 6 6.79 -1.93 7.62
CA VAL A 6 7.35 -1.09 6.57
C VAL A 6 8.71 -0.53 6.98
N ASP A 7 9.64 -0.49 6.02
CA ASP A 7 10.92 0.21 6.17
C ASP A 7 10.62 1.72 6.26
N ARG A 8 10.99 2.34 7.38
CA ARG A 8 10.72 3.77 7.65
C ARG A 8 11.32 4.66 6.58
N ASP A 9 12.58 4.44 6.24
CA ASP A 9 13.31 5.31 5.33
C ASP A 9 12.75 5.16 3.91
N ALA A 10 12.29 3.96 3.53
CA ALA A 10 11.59 3.74 2.28
C ALA A 10 10.23 4.47 2.24
N LEU A 11 9.44 4.40 3.32
CA LEU A 11 8.15 5.09 3.42
C LEU A 11 8.32 6.61 3.30
N PHE A 12 9.27 7.18 4.05
CA PHE A 12 9.56 8.61 4.03
C PHE A 12 10.11 9.05 2.67
N GLY A 13 10.88 8.19 2.01
CA GLY A 13 11.32 8.41 0.63
C GLY A 13 10.14 8.51 -0.35
N LEU A 14 9.12 7.67 -0.21
CA LEU A 14 7.92 7.71 -1.08
C LEU A 14 7.05 8.95 -0.82
N ILE A 15 6.91 9.37 0.45
CA ILE A 15 6.16 10.59 0.84
C ILE A 15 6.95 11.87 0.47
N ASN A 16 8.24 11.75 0.17
CA ASN A 16 9.18 12.87 -0.01
C ASN A 16 9.26 13.81 1.19
N LYS A 17 9.07 13.28 2.40
CA LYS A 17 9.18 14.02 3.66
C LYS A 17 9.74 13.11 4.74
N LYS A 18 10.65 13.65 5.54
CA LYS A 18 11.17 12.98 6.74
C LYS A 18 10.38 13.44 7.95
N PHE A 19 10.11 12.51 8.85
CA PHE A 19 9.47 12.76 10.12
C PHE A 19 10.35 12.18 11.23
N SER A 20 10.25 12.76 12.42
CA SER A 20 10.62 12.06 13.65
C SER A 20 9.57 11.00 13.98
N ASP A 21 9.90 10.10 14.90
CA ASP A 21 8.99 9.04 15.33
C ASP A 21 7.72 9.65 15.99
N GLU A 22 7.87 10.72 16.79
CA GLU A 22 6.74 11.44 17.42
C GLU A 22 5.85 12.13 16.37
N GLU A 23 6.44 12.86 15.42
CA GLU A 23 5.67 13.52 14.35
C GLU A 23 4.92 12.51 13.46
N PHE A 24 5.50 11.33 13.26
CA PHE A 24 4.87 10.28 12.47
C PHE A 24 3.73 9.60 13.23
N ASP A 25 3.88 9.40 14.54
CA ASP A 25 2.80 8.90 15.40
C ASP A 25 1.60 9.86 15.44
N ASP A 26 1.86 11.17 15.61
CA ASP A 26 0.82 12.21 15.54
C ASP A 26 0.10 12.23 14.18
N LEU A 27 0.85 12.02 13.09
CA LEU A 27 0.29 11.91 11.74
C LEU A 27 -0.60 10.67 11.61
N CYS A 28 -0.12 9.52 12.09
CA CYS A 28 -0.89 8.27 12.10
C CYS A 28 -2.21 8.45 12.84
N PHE A 29 -2.15 9.00 14.06
CA PHE A 29 -3.33 9.28 14.88
C PHE A 29 -4.32 10.22 14.16
N SER A 30 -3.82 11.31 13.57
CA SER A 30 -4.64 12.29 12.84
C SER A 30 -5.29 11.69 11.57
N PHE A 31 -4.63 10.72 10.95
CA PHE A 31 -5.13 10.00 9.78
C PHE A 31 -6.09 8.85 10.15
N GLY A 32 -6.03 8.35 11.39
CA GLY A 32 -6.86 7.25 11.89
C GLY A 32 -6.23 5.86 11.72
N ILE A 33 -4.90 5.79 11.78
CA ILE A 33 -4.09 4.56 11.87
C ILE A 33 -3.20 4.62 13.11
N GLU A 34 -2.62 3.52 13.54
CA GLU A 34 -1.83 3.47 14.78
C GLU A 34 -0.43 2.93 14.52
N LEU A 35 0.59 3.63 15.03
CA LEU A 35 1.96 3.14 15.04
C LEU A 35 2.13 2.24 16.28
N ASP A 36 2.15 0.92 16.06
CA ASP A 36 2.14 -0.09 17.13
C ASP A 36 3.53 -0.34 17.72
N ASP A 37 4.54 -0.46 16.86
CA ASP A 37 5.91 -0.76 17.30
C ASP A 37 6.95 -0.20 16.33
N ILE A 38 8.13 0.10 16.88
CA ILE A 38 9.31 0.54 16.15
C ILE A 38 10.43 -0.46 16.44
N SER A 39 10.80 -1.22 15.41
CA SER A 39 11.84 -2.24 15.49
C SER A 39 13.05 -1.87 14.65
N VAL A 40 14.23 -2.37 15.01
CA VAL A 40 15.45 -2.19 14.21
C VAL A 40 15.92 -3.55 13.74
N ILE A 41 15.88 -3.78 12.42
CA ILE A 41 16.29 -5.03 11.78
C ILE A 41 17.49 -4.70 10.89
N ASP A 42 18.61 -5.38 11.11
CA ASP A 42 19.87 -5.17 10.37
C ASP A 42 20.32 -3.70 10.32
N GLY A 43 20.13 -2.98 11.42
CA GLY A 43 20.48 -1.56 11.56
C GLY A 43 19.52 -0.59 10.85
N LYS A 44 18.37 -1.07 10.36
CA LYS A 44 17.34 -0.23 9.72
C LYS A 44 16.07 -0.18 10.56
N PRO A 45 15.45 1.00 10.71
CA PRO A 45 14.20 1.15 11.44
C PRO A 45 13.00 0.68 10.59
N PHE A 46 12.15 -0.13 11.22
CA PHE A 46 10.90 -0.64 10.69
C PHE A 46 9.75 -0.21 11.59
N TYR A 47 8.67 0.23 10.96
CA TYR A 47 7.42 0.54 11.64
C TYR A 47 6.42 -0.58 11.45
N LYS A 48 5.79 -0.98 12.55
CA LYS A 48 4.61 -1.82 12.56
C LYS A 48 3.41 -0.91 12.71
N ILE A 49 2.53 -0.90 11.71
CA ILE A 49 1.39 0.00 11.66
C ILE A 49 0.11 -0.84 11.64
N GLU A 50 -0.80 -0.56 12.55
CA GLU A 50 -2.14 -1.14 12.57
C GLU A 50 -3.08 -0.36 11.63
N ILE A 51 -3.74 -1.10 10.74
CA ILE A 51 -4.64 -0.56 9.73
C ILE A 51 -6.08 -0.98 10.05
N PRO A 52 -7.07 -0.09 9.93
CA PRO A 52 -8.48 -0.47 10.02
C PRO A 52 -8.85 -1.54 8.99
N ALA A 53 -9.60 -2.57 9.41
CA ALA A 53 -9.91 -3.73 8.56
C ALA A 53 -10.72 -3.39 7.29
N ASN A 54 -11.32 -2.20 7.21
CA ASN A 54 -12.07 -1.70 6.06
C ASN A 54 -11.21 -0.91 5.05
N ARG A 55 -9.90 -0.75 5.28
CA ARG A 55 -8.98 0.04 4.44
C ARG A 55 -7.93 -0.84 3.76
N CYS A 56 -8.37 -1.68 2.84
CA CYS A 56 -7.52 -2.65 2.11
C CYS A 56 -6.37 -1.97 1.34
N GLU A 57 -6.59 -0.73 0.90
CA GLU A 57 -5.65 0.04 0.10
C GLU A 57 -4.44 0.53 0.89
N LEU A 58 -4.47 0.45 2.22
CA LEU A 58 -3.35 0.80 3.09
C LEU A 58 -2.47 -0.40 3.44
N LEU A 59 -2.76 -1.60 2.90
CA LEU A 59 -2.05 -2.84 3.24
C LEU A 59 -0.73 -3.03 2.49
N CYS A 60 -0.23 -1.99 1.81
CA CYS A 60 1.09 -1.97 1.18
C CYS A 60 1.75 -0.59 1.36
N ILE A 61 3.07 -0.53 1.21
CA ILE A 61 3.84 0.69 1.44
C ILE A 61 3.49 1.78 0.43
N GLU A 62 3.19 1.42 -0.82
CA GLU A 62 2.80 2.33 -1.89
C GLU A 62 1.44 2.98 -1.58
N GLY A 63 0.48 2.18 -1.13
CA GLY A 63 -0.83 2.66 -0.74
C GLY A 63 -0.76 3.59 0.46
N LEU A 64 -0.04 3.16 1.50
CA LEU A 64 0.17 3.99 2.69
C LEU A 64 0.82 5.33 2.34
N ALA A 65 1.93 5.32 1.58
CA ALA A 65 2.61 6.53 1.16
C ALA A 65 1.71 7.45 0.32
N HIS A 66 0.95 6.87 -0.62
CA HIS A 66 0.02 7.60 -1.49
C HIS A 66 -1.05 8.32 -0.68
N PHE A 67 -1.77 7.61 0.20
CA PHE A 67 -2.87 8.18 0.97
C PHE A 67 -2.41 9.15 2.05
N LEU A 68 -1.24 8.92 2.68
CA LEU A 68 -0.65 9.90 3.59
C LEU A 68 -0.21 11.18 2.84
N SER A 69 0.32 11.05 1.62
CA SER A 69 0.70 12.21 0.80
C SER A 69 -0.53 13.02 0.35
N LEU A 70 -1.64 12.34 0.02
CA LEU A 70 -2.93 13.00 -0.24
C LEU A 70 -3.45 13.73 0.99
N TYR A 71 -3.37 13.11 2.16
CA TYR A 71 -3.80 13.71 3.43
C TYR A 71 -2.99 14.96 3.78
N LEU A 72 -1.67 14.91 3.56
CA LEU A 72 -0.75 16.03 3.73
C LEU A 72 -0.85 17.09 2.62
N GLN A 73 -1.67 16.86 1.59
CA GLN A 73 -1.83 17.72 0.41
C GLN A 73 -0.50 17.95 -0.35
N THR A 74 0.40 16.97 -0.31
CA THR A 74 1.69 17.01 -1.02
C THR A 74 1.65 16.31 -2.37
N SER A 75 0.59 15.55 -2.65
CA SER A 75 0.34 14.88 -3.93
C SER A 75 -1.12 15.04 -4.35
N GLU A 76 -1.37 14.84 -5.63
CA GLU A 76 -2.72 14.73 -6.20
C GLU A 76 -3.07 13.26 -6.47
N ASN A 77 -4.36 12.98 -6.66
CA ASN A 77 -4.83 11.63 -6.93
C ASN A 77 -4.49 11.25 -8.38
N PRO A 78 -3.78 10.15 -8.65
CA PRO A 78 -3.41 9.75 -10.00
C PRO A 78 -4.66 9.45 -10.83
N THR A 79 -4.62 9.83 -12.10
CA THR A 79 -5.63 9.45 -13.08
C THR A 79 -5.23 8.15 -13.75
N PHE A 80 -5.95 7.07 -13.46
CA PHE A 80 -5.75 5.78 -14.12
C PHE A 80 -6.52 5.73 -15.44
N LYS A 81 -5.85 5.27 -16.49
CA LYS A 81 -6.45 5.01 -17.81
C LYS A 81 -6.26 3.55 -18.17
N ILE A 82 -7.28 2.96 -18.77
CA ILE A 82 -7.18 1.62 -19.36
C ILE A 82 -6.50 1.80 -20.71
N ASP A 83 -5.38 1.11 -20.89
CA ASP A 83 -4.58 1.13 -22.11
C ASP A 83 -4.10 -0.28 -22.45
N GLY A 84 -3.73 -0.48 -23.72
CA GLY A 84 -3.25 -1.76 -24.23
C GLY A 84 -4.35 -2.69 -24.77
N PRO A 85 -3.94 -3.84 -25.34
CA PRO A 85 -4.87 -4.77 -25.97
C PRO A 85 -5.73 -5.49 -24.93
N ALA A 86 -7.01 -5.67 -25.25
CA ALA A 86 -7.93 -6.43 -24.41
C ALA A 86 -7.52 -7.90 -24.32
N GLN A 87 -7.36 -8.40 -23.10
CA GLN A 87 -7.12 -9.81 -22.80
C GLN A 87 -8.41 -10.48 -22.31
N GLN A 88 -8.57 -11.78 -22.56
CA GLN A 88 -9.77 -12.53 -22.19
C GLN A 88 -9.47 -13.63 -21.18
N LEU A 89 -10.31 -13.73 -20.15
CA LEU A 89 -10.33 -14.82 -19.18
C LEU A 89 -11.63 -15.60 -19.32
N PHE A 90 -11.53 -16.91 -19.54
CA PHE A 90 -12.69 -17.79 -19.66
C PHE A 90 -12.92 -18.57 -18.37
N VAL A 91 -14.05 -18.34 -17.70
CA VAL A 91 -14.49 -19.12 -16.54
C VAL A 91 -15.30 -20.33 -17.03
N LYS A 92 -14.80 -21.54 -16.77
CA LYS A 92 -15.46 -22.76 -17.24
C LYS A 92 -16.66 -23.12 -16.35
N LYS A 93 -17.61 -23.91 -16.87
CA LYS A 93 -18.84 -24.26 -16.14
C LYS A 93 -18.58 -25.14 -14.92
N GLU A 94 -17.52 -25.93 -14.95
CA GLU A 94 -17.17 -26.89 -13.89
C GLU A 94 -16.86 -26.19 -12.55
N VAL A 95 -16.45 -24.92 -12.56
CA VAL A 95 -16.08 -24.18 -11.34
C VAL A 95 -17.24 -23.39 -10.73
N LEU A 96 -18.43 -23.37 -11.35
CA LEU A 96 -19.56 -22.55 -10.90
C LEU A 96 -20.01 -22.85 -9.46
N ASN A 97 -19.95 -24.13 -9.06
CA ASN A 97 -20.36 -24.56 -7.72
C ASN A 97 -19.26 -24.42 -6.66
N ILE A 98 -18.06 -23.96 -7.04
CA ILE A 98 -16.90 -23.84 -6.12
C ILE A 98 -16.46 -22.39 -6.03
N ARG A 99 -16.14 -21.75 -7.17
CA ARG A 99 -15.71 -20.36 -7.27
C ARG A 99 -16.15 -19.78 -8.62
N PRO A 100 -17.35 -19.18 -8.69
CA PRO A 100 -17.98 -18.80 -9.97
C PRO A 100 -17.39 -17.53 -10.62
N PHE A 101 -16.68 -16.69 -9.86
CA PHE A 101 -16.21 -15.39 -10.33
C PHE A 101 -14.69 -15.30 -10.31
N CYS A 102 -14.13 -14.84 -11.43
CA CYS A 102 -12.73 -14.49 -11.58
C CYS A 102 -12.63 -13.14 -12.32
N VAL A 103 -11.72 -12.28 -11.88
CA VAL A 103 -11.42 -10.99 -12.50
C VAL A 103 -9.92 -10.96 -12.76
N CYS A 104 -9.50 -10.37 -13.88
CA CYS A 104 -8.09 -10.19 -14.23
C CYS A 104 -7.82 -8.78 -14.74
N ALA A 105 -6.60 -8.32 -14.55
CA ALA A 105 -6.04 -7.12 -15.15
C ALA A 105 -4.62 -7.41 -15.61
N THR A 106 -4.09 -6.57 -16.50
CA THR A 106 -2.71 -6.69 -17.00
C THR A 106 -2.02 -5.35 -16.85
N LEU A 107 -0.85 -5.36 -16.21
CA LEU A 107 0.04 -4.21 -16.11
C LEU A 107 1.25 -4.51 -17.01
N TYR A 108 1.50 -3.63 -17.98
CA TYR A 108 2.62 -3.74 -18.90
C TYR A 108 3.85 -3.01 -18.36
N ASP A 109 5.03 -3.48 -18.75
CA ASP A 109 6.33 -2.84 -18.48
C ASP A 109 6.63 -2.53 -17.00
N VAL A 110 6.15 -3.40 -16.09
CA VAL A 110 6.42 -3.29 -14.66
C VAL A 110 7.92 -3.50 -14.39
N LYS A 111 8.54 -2.51 -13.75
CA LYS A 111 9.94 -2.58 -13.31
C LYS A 111 10.01 -3.06 -11.87
N PHE A 112 10.36 -4.32 -11.70
CA PHE A 112 10.59 -4.89 -10.37
C PHE A 112 11.93 -4.43 -9.80
N THR A 113 11.99 -4.33 -8.48
CA THR A 113 13.22 -4.11 -7.73
C THR A 113 13.42 -5.26 -6.76
N GLN A 114 14.61 -5.42 -6.19
CA GLN A 114 14.84 -6.48 -5.19
C GLN A 114 14.00 -6.30 -3.91
N LYS A 115 13.40 -5.12 -3.71
CA LYS A 115 12.49 -4.82 -2.60
C LYS A 115 11.01 -5.05 -2.95
N ASN A 116 10.67 -5.26 -4.23
CA ASN A 116 9.30 -5.40 -4.73
C ASN A 116 9.00 -6.82 -5.20
#